data_AF-A0A842RF43-F1
#
_entry.id   AF-A0A842RF43-F1
#
_cell.length_a   1.000
_cell.length_b   1.000
_cell.length_c   1.000
_cell.angle_alpha   90.00
_cell.angle_beta   90.00
_cell.angle_gamma   90.00
#
_symmetry.space_group_name_H-M   'P 1'
#
loop_
_entity.id
_entity.type
_entity.pdbx_description
1 polymer ?
#
loop_
_entity_poly.entity_id
_entity_poly.type
_entity_poly.pdbx_seq_one_letter_code
_entity_poly.pdbx_strand_id
1 'polypeptide(L)'
;MKKKEQEQKRKFKTEAELDAFMKQKKELQNFLLDKTAKIQEERINELEKKFGVSEEIAKALLVFEAEYALPKELIVDYYLYELKRLEQVNYKLPEIFTFQVRFSIEEGFWIKYLVVDFPKRLLSKMSKLLVLDHSIFGSKPGEKDDAALFLIEREYLSKEEVYPIISLWMEDHQRANYYDAAASIICSMYQEPMEKAPELIKELMDRLAENLTEIKNILANLERVGWVETAYDELETLMEKIKSAQKDPRNIDLRLTAELIIENQLLEGYESGEWEAVIPSRELGGELTTPSKKVIQETKELALDKFSLSLHRILEQSNTQKKRMLGELVEQAFDEEVIKHREKPTIAAKKILTKVMEEINLGPSMRKKIAKDFDHHLMFKLGPNEENAFRNKPLDERIMTIAKNFITELLMKNDFPSQRIIEPKPRSTPPAKRTPDASAQIKPPDQTITGKEKTDLKEKIADCSTEAELLRVIKNEYWAALFKNDDPIIAGSNVLRNMLVTVGAQMTQEEATNYIKQVLTKANLTIGTANQKEVDETIWKAICKQLKETGI
;
A
#
# COMPACT_ATOMS: atom_id res chain seq x y z
N MET A 1 7.83 18.19 -31.46
CA MET A 1 8.42 17.27 -30.46
C MET A 1 8.65 17.94 -29.12
N LYS A 2 9.62 18.86 -28.96
CA LYS A 2 10.00 19.43 -27.66
C LYS A 2 8.87 20.07 -26.81
N LYS A 3 7.83 20.64 -27.44
CA LYS A 3 6.68 21.22 -26.74
C LYS A 3 5.69 20.17 -26.21
N LYS A 4 5.54 19.03 -26.91
CA LYS A 4 4.73 17.88 -26.46
C LYS A 4 5.44 17.11 -25.33
N GLU A 5 6.76 16.95 -25.42
CA GLU A 5 7.58 16.40 -24.32
C GLU A 5 7.49 17.24 -23.04
N GLN A 6 7.51 18.57 -23.15
CA GLN A 6 7.37 19.45 -21.98
C GLN A 6 5.97 19.42 -21.35
N GLU A 7 4.93 19.08 -22.11
CA GLU A 7 3.55 18.94 -21.62
C GLU A 7 3.32 17.55 -21.00
N GLN A 8 4.00 16.52 -21.51
CA GLN A 8 4.08 15.20 -20.87
C GLN A 8 4.77 15.25 -19.50
N LYS A 9 5.80 16.09 -19.34
CA LYS A 9 6.51 16.30 -18.05
C LYS A 9 5.65 16.90 -16.93
N ARG A 10 4.46 17.44 -17.24
CA ARG A 10 3.54 17.98 -16.22
C ARG A 10 2.51 16.97 -15.70
N LYS A 11 2.48 15.76 -16.27
CA LYS A 11 1.39 14.78 -16.06
C LYS A 11 1.80 13.52 -15.29
N PHE A 12 3.08 13.36 -14.96
CA PHE A 12 3.58 12.30 -14.08
C PHE A 12 4.22 12.90 -12.83
N LYS A 13 4.14 12.18 -11.71
CA LYS A 13 4.72 12.61 -10.43
C LYS A 13 6.24 12.75 -10.53
N THR A 14 6.88 11.93 -11.37
CA THR A 14 8.31 12.05 -11.72
C THR A 14 8.58 11.67 -13.19
N GLU A 15 9.59 12.29 -13.81
CA GLU A 15 10.08 11.93 -15.16
C GLU A 15 10.48 10.44 -15.24
N ALA A 16 10.97 9.88 -14.13
CA ALA A 16 11.34 8.47 -14.02
C ALA A 16 10.15 7.50 -14.16
N GLU A 17 8.97 7.85 -13.67
CA GLU A 17 7.76 7.01 -13.79
C GLU A 17 7.22 6.99 -15.21
N LEU A 18 7.24 8.14 -15.90
CA LEU A 18 6.90 8.21 -17.32
C LEU A 18 7.87 7.38 -18.15
N ASP A 19 9.18 7.52 -17.91
CA ASP A 19 10.20 6.74 -18.60
C ASP A 19 10.05 5.24 -18.36
N ALA A 20 9.72 4.84 -17.12
CA ALA A 20 9.44 3.46 -16.78
C ALA A 20 8.21 2.91 -17.52
N PHE A 21 7.12 3.68 -17.59
CA PHE A 21 5.93 3.29 -18.36
C PHE A 21 6.24 3.17 -19.85
N MET A 22 6.93 4.15 -20.44
CA MET A 22 7.26 4.13 -21.88
C MET A 22 8.21 2.99 -22.21
N LYS A 23 9.13 2.65 -21.30
CA LYS A 23 9.98 1.47 -21.41
C LYS A 23 9.15 0.19 -21.36
N GLN A 24 8.25 0.04 -20.39
CA GLN A 24 7.35 -1.11 -20.28
C GLN A 24 6.50 -1.28 -21.55
N LYS A 25 5.92 -0.18 -22.05
CA LYS A 25 5.15 -0.16 -23.30
C LYS A 25 5.97 -0.69 -24.47
N LYS A 26 7.18 -0.15 -24.66
CA LYS A 26 8.06 -0.57 -25.75
C LYS A 26 8.49 -2.04 -25.64
N GLU A 27 8.81 -2.50 -24.42
CA GLU A 27 9.18 -3.90 -24.17
C GLU A 27 8.03 -4.86 -24.49
N LEU A 28 6.80 -4.52 -24.08
CA LEU A 28 5.63 -5.33 -24.40
C LEU A 28 5.32 -5.31 -25.91
N GLN A 29 5.41 -4.15 -26.56
CA GLN A 29 5.20 -4.05 -28.00
C GLN A 29 6.21 -4.88 -28.80
N ASN A 30 7.49 -4.85 -28.41
CA ASN A 30 8.51 -5.70 -29.03
C ASN A 30 8.23 -7.19 -28.79
N PHE A 31 7.82 -7.55 -27.57
CA PHE A 31 7.45 -8.92 -27.24
C PHE A 31 6.28 -9.42 -28.10
N LEU A 32 5.22 -8.62 -28.22
CA LEU A 32 4.06 -8.95 -29.05
C LEU A 32 4.47 -9.09 -30.52
N LEU A 33 5.33 -8.21 -31.04
CA LEU A 33 5.85 -8.27 -32.40
C LEU A 33 6.63 -9.58 -32.65
N ASP A 34 7.53 -9.94 -31.74
CA ASP A 34 8.34 -11.16 -31.84
C ASP A 34 7.51 -12.44 -31.75
N LYS A 35 6.43 -12.42 -30.97
CA LYS A 35 5.53 -13.57 -30.78
C LYS A 35 4.57 -13.75 -31.95
N THR A 36 3.95 -12.66 -32.41
CA THR A 36 3.03 -12.67 -33.56
C THR A 36 3.72 -13.14 -34.84
N ALA A 37 5.01 -12.88 -35.01
CA ALA A 37 5.81 -13.36 -36.14
C ALA A 37 6.01 -14.88 -36.18
N LYS A 38 5.77 -15.61 -35.08
CA LYS A 38 6.03 -17.06 -34.94
C LYS A 38 4.78 -17.93 -35.02
N ILE A 39 3.61 -17.33 -35.24
CA ILE A 39 2.32 -18.02 -35.27
C ILE A 39 2.12 -18.74 -36.60
N GLN A 40 1.59 -19.96 -36.54
CA GLN A 40 1.27 -20.78 -37.72
C GLN A 40 0.00 -20.30 -38.43
N GLU A 41 0.02 -20.30 -39.78
CA GLU A 41 -1.05 -19.77 -40.66
C GLU A 41 -2.42 -20.47 -40.51
N GLU A 42 -2.43 -21.75 -40.15
CA GLU A 42 -3.66 -22.56 -40.10
C GLU A 42 -4.68 -22.01 -39.08
N ARG A 43 -4.22 -21.66 -37.87
CA ARG A 43 -5.08 -21.10 -36.80
C ARG A 43 -5.50 -19.65 -37.08
N ILE A 44 -4.74 -18.92 -37.89
CA ILE A 44 -5.03 -17.53 -38.21
C ILE A 44 -6.26 -17.45 -39.11
N ASN A 45 -6.27 -18.25 -40.19
CA ASN A 45 -7.37 -18.32 -41.15
C ASN A 45 -8.73 -18.68 -40.49
N GLU A 46 -8.71 -19.52 -39.45
CA GLU A 46 -9.91 -19.87 -38.69
C GLU A 46 -10.47 -18.66 -37.92
N LEU A 47 -9.60 -17.86 -37.29
CA LEU A 47 -10.00 -16.69 -36.52
C LEU A 47 -10.46 -15.54 -37.40
N GLU A 48 -9.79 -15.29 -38.53
CA GLU A 48 -10.22 -14.29 -39.50
C GLU A 48 -11.63 -14.59 -40.01
N LYS A 49 -11.93 -15.86 -40.33
CA LYS A 49 -13.28 -16.28 -40.76
C LYS A 49 -14.30 -16.17 -39.63
N LYS A 50 -13.93 -16.55 -38.41
CA LYS A 50 -14.85 -16.54 -37.26
C LYS A 50 -15.21 -15.12 -36.84
N PHE A 51 -14.23 -14.21 -36.78
CA PHE A 51 -14.38 -12.90 -36.17
C PHE A 51 -14.35 -11.73 -37.16
N GLY A 52 -14.03 -11.95 -38.43
CA GLY A 52 -13.98 -10.89 -39.44
C GLY A 52 -12.88 -9.85 -39.21
N VAL A 53 -11.75 -10.26 -38.61
CA VAL A 53 -10.61 -9.40 -38.29
C VAL A 53 -9.44 -9.63 -39.26
N SER A 54 -8.48 -8.70 -39.31
CA SER A 54 -7.27 -8.87 -40.13
C SER A 54 -6.32 -9.93 -39.55
N GLU A 55 -5.42 -10.44 -40.40
CA GLU A 55 -4.39 -11.41 -40.05
C GLU A 55 -3.58 -10.98 -38.82
N GLU A 56 -3.21 -9.70 -38.74
CA GLU A 56 -2.41 -9.13 -37.65
C GLU A 56 -3.15 -9.13 -36.32
N ILE A 57 -4.46 -8.84 -36.36
CA ILE A 57 -5.31 -8.90 -35.17
C ILE A 57 -5.49 -10.36 -34.75
N ALA A 58 -5.77 -11.27 -35.70
CA ALA A 58 -5.90 -12.70 -35.43
C ALA A 58 -4.62 -13.30 -34.80
N LYS A 59 -3.44 -12.88 -35.27
CA LYS A 59 -2.15 -13.19 -34.63
C LYS A 59 -2.08 -12.67 -33.21
N ALA A 60 -2.45 -11.41 -32.97
CA ALA A 60 -2.44 -10.83 -31.62
C ALA A 60 -3.36 -11.60 -30.66
N LEU A 61 -4.57 -11.98 -31.09
CA LEU A 61 -5.52 -12.79 -30.29
C LEU A 61 -4.89 -14.08 -29.75
N LEU A 62 -4.16 -14.79 -30.62
CA LEU A 62 -3.49 -16.04 -30.25
C LEU A 62 -2.36 -15.84 -29.25
N VAL A 63 -1.61 -14.73 -29.35
CA VAL A 63 -0.62 -14.37 -28.32
C VAL A 63 -1.30 -14.05 -27.00
N PHE A 64 -2.39 -13.26 -27.02
CA PHE A 64 -3.08 -12.86 -25.79
C PHE A 64 -3.73 -14.04 -25.06
N GLU A 65 -4.35 -14.96 -25.79
CA GLU A 65 -4.87 -16.20 -25.22
C GLU A 65 -3.73 -17.03 -24.59
N ALA A 66 -2.62 -17.21 -25.32
CA ALA A 66 -1.55 -18.11 -24.88
C ALA A 66 -0.74 -17.56 -23.70
N GLU A 67 -0.41 -16.27 -23.72
CA GLU A 67 0.53 -15.66 -22.76
C GLU A 67 -0.18 -15.02 -21.56
N TYR A 68 -1.44 -14.59 -21.73
CA TYR A 68 -2.19 -13.85 -20.69
C TYR A 68 -3.54 -14.48 -20.33
N ALA A 69 -3.92 -15.60 -20.95
CA ALA A 69 -5.19 -16.29 -20.71
C ALA A 69 -6.43 -15.38 -20.91
N LEU A 70 -6.32 -14.38 -21.79
CA LEU A 70 -7.43 -13.47 -22.10
C LEU A 70 -8.39 -14.12 -23.11
N PRO A 71 -9.72 -14.06 -22.90
CA PRO A 71 -10.71 -14.59 -23.86
C PRO A 71 -10.61 -13.90 -25.21
N LYS A 72 -10.62 -14.68 -26.31
CA LYS A 72 -10.51 -14.13 -27.67
C LYS A 72 -11.65 -13.18 -28.00
N GLU A 73 -12.86 -13.55 -27.61
CA GLU A 73 -14.08 -12.77 -27.81
C GLU A 73 -13.94 -11.38 -27.20
N LEU A 74 -13.45 -11.30 -25.95
CA LEU A 74 -13.19 -10.02 -25.27
C LEU A 74 -12.19 -9.16 -26.05
N ILE A 75 -11.05 -9.73 -26.45
CA ILE A 75 -9.99 -8.99 -27.15
C ILE A 75 -10.49 -8.51 -28.53
N VAL A 76 -11.24 -9.34 -29.25
CA VAL A 76 -11.86 -8.97 -30.53
C VAL A 76 -12.78 -7.78 -30.36
N ASP A 77 -13.63 -7.78 -29.33
CA ASP A 77 -14.56 -6.68 -29.05
C ASP A 77 -13.82 -5.35 -28.87
N TYR A 78 -12.67 -5.34 -28.20
CA TYR A 78 -11.83 -4.13 -28.08
C TYR A 78 -11.30 -3.65 -29.43
N TYR A 79 -10.73 -4.55 -30.23
CA TYR A 79 -10.22 -4.18 -31.55
C TYR A 79 -11.31 -3.63 -32.46
N LEU A 80 -12.45 -4.33 -32.53
CA LEU A 80 -13.57 -3.93 -33.38
C LEU A 80 -14.18 -2.60 -32.91
N TYR A 81 -14.24 -2.37 -31.60
CA TYR A 81 -14.67 -1.09 -31.07
C TYR A 81 -13.76 0.06 -31.50
N GLU A 82 -12.44 -0.10 -31.38
CA GLU A 82 -11.51 0.96 -31.77
C GLU A 82 -11.57 1.22 -33.29
N LEU A 83 -11.66 0.17 -34.10
CA LEU A 83 -11.86 0.32 -35.56
C LEU A 83 -13.14 1.12 -35.86
N LYS A 84 -14.26 0.79 -35.19
CA LYS A 84 -15.53 1.50 -35.33
C LYS A 84 -15.44 2.96 -34.86
N ARG A 85 -14.72 3.24 -33.77
CA ARG A 85 -14.48 4.60 -33.27
C ARG A 85 -13.68 5.42 -34.29
N LEU A 86 -12.61 4.84 -34.85
CA LEU A 86 -11.80 5.45 -35.89
C LEU A 86 -12.66 5.81 -37.11
N GLU A 87 -13.54 4.91 -37.54
CA GLU A 87 -14.50 5.18 -38.62
C GLU A 87 -15.43 6.36 -38.30
N GLN A 88 -15.98 6.42 -37.09
CA GLN A 88 -16.86 7.52 -36.65
C GLN A 88 -16.17 8.89 -36.69
N VAL A 89 -14.87 8.93 -36.40
CA VAL A 89 -14.05 10.16 -36.51
C VAL A 89 -13.48 10.37 -37.91
N ASN A 90 -13.99 9.67 -38.93
CA ASN A 90 -13.56 9.72 -40.33
C ASN A 90 -12.05 9.43 -40.50
N TYR A 91 -11.52 8.49 -39.72
CA TYR A 91 -10.18 7.95 -39.88
C TYR A 91 -10.30 6.49 -40.29
N LYS A 92 -9.88 6.17 -41.51
CA LYS A 92 -9.78 4.77 -41.95
C LYS A 92 -8.36 4.28 -41.70
N LEU A 93 -8.24 3.17 -40.98
CA LEU A 93 -6.96 2.49 -40.84
C LEU A 93 -6.48 2.08 -42.25
N PRO A 94 -5.29 2.52 -42.69
CA PRO A 94 -4.79 2.12 -44.00
C PRO A 94 -4.65 0.60 -44.09
N GLU A 95 -5.12 0.00 -45.18
CA GLU A 95 -4.90 -1.40 -45.54
C GLU A 95 -3.45 -1.61 -46.03
N ILE A 96 -2.50 -1.22 -45.19
CA ILE A 96 -1.07 -1.36 -45.41
C ILE A 96 -0.55 -2.21 -44.26
N PHE A 97 0.09 -3.33 -44.59
CA PHE A 97 0.63 -4.30 -43.63
C PHE A 97 1.33 -3.65 -42.43
N THR A 98 2.25 -2.71 -42.67
CA THR A 98 3.00 -2.05 -41.59
C THR A 98 2.12 -1.21 -40.65
N PHE A 99 1.01 -0.65 -41.16
CA PHE A 99 0.04 0.07 -40.34
C PHE A 99 -0.84 -0.89 -39.54
N GLN A 100 -1.28 -2.00 -40.14
CA GLN A 100 -2.08 -3.03 -39.46
C GLN A 100 -1.30 -3.71 -38.35
N VAL A 101 -0.02 -4.05 -38.58
CA VAL A 101 0.87 -4.59 -37.54
C VAL A 101 1.05 -3.56 -36.44
N ARG A 102 1.32 -2.29 -36.77
CA ARG A 102 1.50 -1.26 -35.76
C ARG A 102 0.24 -1.09 -34.90
N PHE A 103 -0.92 -1.02 -35.54
CA PHE A 103 -2.21 -0.93 -34.87
C PHE A 103 -2.45 -2.13 -33.94
N SER A 104 -2.26 -3.37 -34.42
CA SER A 104 -2.46 -4.56 -33.59
C SER A 104 -1.54 -4.59 -32.37
N ILE A 105 -0.30 -4.13 -32.51
CA ILE A 105 0.66 -4.08 -31.41
C ILE A 105 0.39 -2.93 -30.44
N GLU A 106 0.01 -1.75 -30.94
CA GLU A 106 -0.32 -0.57 -30.11
C GLU A 106 -1.60 -0.80 -29.29
N GLU A 107 -2.67 -1.26 -29.93
CA GLU A 107 -3.92 -1.58 -29.24
C GLU A 107 -3.77 -2.80 -28.33
N GLY A 108 -3.03 -3.82 -28.78
CA GLY A 108 -2.73 -4.98 -27.96
C GLY A 108 -2.02 -4.62 -26.65
N PHE A 109 -1.13 -3.63 -26.66
CA PHE A 109 -0.54 -3.10 -25.44
C PHE A 109 -1.62 -2.55 -24.49
N TRP A 110 -2.53 -1.71 -25.00
CA TRP A 110 -3.56 -1.08 -24.19
C TRP A 110 -4.56 -2.10 -23.62
N ILE A 111 -4.99 -3.08 -24.41
CA ILE A 111 -5.88 -4.15 -23.94
C ILE A 111 -5.23 -4.89 -22.77
N LYS A 112 -3.99 -5.38 -22.94
CA LYS A 112 -3.28 -6.07 -21.86
C LYS A 112 -3.11 -5.18 -20.63
N TYR A 113 -2.66 -3.94 -20.85
CA TYR A 113 -2.38 -3.03 -19.76
C TYR A 113 -3.65 -2.71 -18.95
N LEU A 114 -4.76 -2.36 -19.63
CA LEU A 114 -6.01 -1.96 -18.99
C LEU A 114 -6.75 -3.14 -18.34
N VAL A 115 -6.68 -4.34 -18.92
CA VAL A 115 -7.34 -5.53 -18.37
C VAL A 115 -6.54 -6.16 -17.22
N VAL A 116 -5.21 -6.19 -17.32
CA VAL A 116 -4.37 -7.01 -16.42
C VAL A 116 -3.54 -6.19 -15.44
N ASP A 117 -2.86 -5.15 -15.92
CA ASP A 117 -1.83 -4.45 -15.13
C ASP A 117 -2.40 -3.29 -14.33
N PHE A 118 -3.18 -2.43 -15.00
CA PHE A 118 -3.68 -1.20 -14.44
C PHE A 118 -4.63 -1.40 -13.25
N PRO A 119 -5.61 -2.34 -13.27
CA PRO A 119 -6.50 -2.56 -12.13
C PRO A 119 -5.72 -2.95 -10.88
N LYS A 120 -4.78 -3.89 -11.02
CA LYS A 120 -3.91 -4.36 -9.92
C LYS A 120 -3.04 -3.23 -9.37
N ARG A 121 -2.45 -2.43 -10.26
CA ARG A 121 -1.64 -1.28 -9.88
C ARG A 121 -2.50 -0.26 -9.12
N LEU A 122 -3.67 0.09 -9.65
CA LEU A 122 -4.56 1.08 -9.06
C LEU A 122 -5.07 0.61 -7.69
N LEU A 123 -5.53 -0.64 -7.58
CA LEU A 123 -5.95 -1.25 -6.31
C LEU A 123 -4.87 -1.16 -5.23
N SER A 124 -3.61 -1.42 -5.57
CA SER A 124 -2.49 -1.31 -4.62
C SER A 124 -2.28 0.11 -4.06
N LYS A 125 -2.70 1.14 -4.81
CA LYS A 125 -2.63 2.55 -4.42
C LYS A 125 -3.86 3.01 -3.66
N MET A 126 -4.98 2.29 -3.79
CA MET A 126 -6.27 2.64 -3.20
C MET A 126 -6.47 2.20 -1.75
N SER A 127 -5.49 1.55 -1.12
CA SER A 127 -5.59 1.07 0.28
C SER A 127 -6.15 2.12 1.26
N LYS A 128 -5.63 3.35 1.22
CA LYS A 128 -6.11 4.44 2.08
C LYS A 128 -7.55 4.84 1.76
N LEU A 129 -7.91 4.91 0.48
CA LEU A 129 -9.26 5.26 0.05
C LEU A 129 -10.26 4.18 0.50
N LEU A 130 -9.92 2.90 0.37
CA LEU A 130 -10.75 1.78 0.81
C LEU A 130 -11.01 1.79 2.31
N VAL A 131 -10.01 2.14 3.12
CA VAL A 131 -10.17 2.30 4.58
C VAL A 131 -11.13 3.44 4.90
N LEU A 132 -10.99 4.58 4.21
CA LEU A 132 -11.88 5.74 4.39
C LEU A 132 -13.30 5.42 3.94
N ASP A 133 -13.47 4.74 2.79
CA ASP A 133 -14.76 4.29 2.29
C ASP A 133 -15.49 3.40 3.31
N HIS A 134 -14.77 2.40 3.85
CA HIS A 134 -15.31 1.53 4.89
C HIS A 134 -15.62 2.29 6.20
N SER A 135 -14.83 3.31 6.56
CA SER A 135 -15.09 4.16 7.73
C SER A 135 -16.38 4.98 7.58
N ILE A 136 -16.69 5.43 6.35
CA ILE A 136 -17.82 6.31 6.04
C ILE A 136 -19.11 5.51 5.80
N PHE A 137 -19.04 4.50 4.94
CA PHE A 137 -20.19 3.73 4.44
C PHE A 137 -20.35 2.37 5.11
N GLY A 138 -19.39 1.95 5.95
CA GLY A 138 -19.43 0.67 6.66
C GLY A 138 -20.35 0.64 7.87
N SER A 139 -20.38 -0.52 8.53
CA SER A 139 -21.31 -0.80 9.65
C SER A 139 -20.97 -0.08 10.95
N LYS A 140 -19.78 0.53 11.07
CA LYS A 140 -19.33 1.28 12.24
C LYS A 140 -19.11 2.74 11.85
N PRO A 141 -19.69 3.71 12.57
CA PRO A 141 -19.52 5.12 12.23
C PRO A 141 -18.06 5.52 12.46
N GLY A 142 -17.37 5.85 11.37
CA GLY A 142 -16.06 6.50 11.36
C GLY A 142 -16.07 7.92 11.93
N GLU A 143 -14.90 8.57 11.92
CA GLU A 143 -14.84 10.00 12.26
C GLU A 143 -15.44 10.81 11.12
N LYS A 144 -16.26 11.83 11.44
CA LYS A 144 -16.89 12.68 10.39
C LYS A 144 -15.85 13.35 9.49
N ASP A 145 -14.67 13.62 10.04
CA ASP A 145 -13.51 14.19 9.36
C ASP A 145 -12.97 13.25 8.26
N ASP A 146 -13.22 11.93 8.34
CA ASP A 146 -12.83 10.96 7.31
C ASP A 146 -13.49 11.27 5.96
N ALA A 147 -14.70 11.85 5.96
CA ALA A 147 -15.40 12.24 4.74
C ALA A 147 -14.66 13.32 3.94
N ALA A 148 -14.01 14.26 4.63
CA ALA A 148 -13.19 15.28 3.97
C ALA A 148 -11.86 14.68 3.48
N LEU A 149 -11.27 13.74 4.24
CA LEU A 149 -10.04 13.04 3.82
C LEU A 149 -10.28 12.13 2.62
N PHE A 150 -11.46 11.53 2.54
CA PHE A 150 -11.89 10.68 1.43
C PHE A 150 -11.90 11.45 0.12
N LEU A 151 -12.51 12.64 0.08
CA LEU A 151 -12.53 13.48 -1.12
C LEU A 151 -11.13 13.92 -1.56
N ILE A 152 -10.27 14.32 -0.60
CA ILE A 152 -8.89 14.71 -0.89
C ILE A 152 -8.10 13.50 -1.43
N GLU A 153 -8.33 12.31 -0.89
CA GLU A 153 -7.68 11.09 -1.37
C GLU A 153 -8.11 10.72 -2.80
N ARG A 154 -9.41 10.87 -3.14
CA ARG A 154 -9.91 10.65 -4.51
C ARG A 154 -9.30 11.64 -5.50
N GLU A 155 -9.18 12.90 -5.12
CA GLU A 155 -8.52 13.93 -5.93
C GLU A 155 -7.04 13.59 -6.15
N TYR A 156 -6.34 13.18 -5.10
CA TYR A 156 -4.95 12.74 -5.17
C TYR A 156 -4.80 11.53 -6.11
N LEU A 157 -5.58 10.48 -5.93
CA LEU A 157 -5.53 9.28 -6.79
C LEU A 157 -5.84 9.60 -8.25
N SER A 158 -6.81 10.48 -8.48
CA SER A 158 -7.16 10.93 -9.83
C SER A 158 -5.97 11.62 -10.49
N LYS A 159 -5.33 12.57 -9.81
CA LYS A 159 -4.20 13.33 -10.38
C LYS A 159 -2.94 12.50 -10.55
N GLU A 160 -2.64 11.65 -9.58
CA GLU A 160 -1.32 11.01 -9.49
C GLU A 160 -1.29 9.63 -10.16
N GLU A 161 -2.41 8.90 -10.18
CA GLU A 161 -2.44 7.52 -10.68
C GLU A 161 -3.27 7.38 -11.96
N VAL A 162 -4.40 8.10 -12.09
CA VAL A 162 -5.35 7.88 -13.21
C VAL A 162 -5.17 8.87 -14.38
N TYR A 163 -5.00 10.17 -14.10
CA TYR A 163 -4.74 11.20 -15.13
C TYR A 163 -3.57 10.90 -16.07
N PRO A 164 -2.42 10.38 -15.59
CA PRO A 164 -1.31 10.05 -16.46
C PRO A 164 -1.71 8.99 -17.50
N ILE A 165 -2.50 7.99 -17.08
CA ILE A 165 -2.94 6.89 -17.94
C ILE A 165 -3.97 7.36 -18.95
N ILE A 166 -5.00 8.12 -18.53
CA ILE A 166 -5.98 8.73 -19.45
C ILE A 166 -5.25 9.58 -20.49
N SER A 167 -4.27 10.39 -20.04
CA SER A 167 -3.54 11.28 -20.94
C SER A 167 -2.74 10.54 -21.99
N LEU A 168 -2.02 9.47 -21.61
CA LEU A 168 -1.25 8.66 -22.55
C LEU A 168 -2.16 7.89 -23.51
N TRP A 169 -3.26 7.35 -22.99
CA TRP A 169 -4.27 6.69 -23.83
C TRP A 169 -4.81 7.66 -24.88
N MET A 170 -5.23 8.86 -24.46
CA MET A 170 -5.72 9.91 -25.36
C MET A 170 -4.67 10.39 -26.38
N GLU A 171 -3.37 10.30 -26.05
CA GLU A 171 -2.28 10.65 -26.96
C GLU A 171 -2.08 9.62 -28.08
N ASP A 172 -2.27 8.34 -27.78
CA ASP A 172 -2.23 7.27 -28.77
C ASP A 172 -3.51 7.17 -29.59
N HIS A 173 -4.67 7.44 -28.98
CA HIS A 173 -5.99 7.31 -29.60
C HIS A 173 -6.42 8.64 -30.22
N GLN A 174 -6.05 8.83 -31.49
CA GLN A 174 -6.31 10.07 -32.20
C GLN A 174 -7.80 10.41 -32.21
N ARG A 175 -8.11 11.68 -31.95
CA ARG A 175 -9.47 12.25 -31.94
C ARG A 175 -10.41 11.60 -30.92
N ALA A 176 -9.89 10.83 -29.98
CA ALA A 176 -10.69 10.35 -28.86
C ALA A 176 -11.09 11.50 -27.94
N ASN A 177 -12.20 11.32 -27.24
CA ASN A 177 -12.68 12.21 -26.19
C ASN A 177 -12.62 11.49 -24.81
N TYR A 178 -12.92 12.21 -23.74
CA TYR A 178 -12.85 11.65 -22.38
C TYR A 178 -13.93 10.59 -22.07
N TYR A 179 -15.05 10.60 -22.80
CA TYR A 179 -16.03 9.52 -22.76
C TYR A 179 -15.46 8.25 -23.40
N ASP A 180 -14.77 8.34 -24.53
CA ASP A 180 -14.13 7.19 -25.18
C ASP A 180 -13.09 6.54 -24.25
N ALA A 181 -12.30 7.37 -23.57
CA ALA A 181 -11.32 6.90 -22.57
C ALA A 181 -12.01 6.23 -21.37
N ALA A 182 -13.09 6.84 -20.85
CA ALA A 182 -13.87 6.26 -19.76
C ALA A 182 -14.42 4.88 -20.17
N ALA A 183 -15.08 4.81 -21.34
CA ALA A 183 -15.65 3.59 -21.89
C ALA A 183 -14.58 2.50 -22.04
N SER A 184 -13.44 2.83 -22.65
CA SER A 184 -12.38 1.86 -22.89
C SER A 184 -11.79 1.31 -21.60
N ILE A 185 -11.52 2.18 -20.62
CA ILE A 185 -10.87 1.76 -19.38
C ILE A 185 -11.85 0.98 -18.51
N ILE A 186 -13.07 1.49 -18.30
CA ILE A 186 -14.11 0.86 -17.46
C ILE A 186 -14.48 -0.52 -17.98
N CYS A 187 -14.78 -0.65 -19.28
CA CYS A 187 -15.08 -1.97 -19.86
C CYS A 187 -13.89 -2.92 -19.75
N SER A 188 -12.66 -2.43 -19.90
CA SER A 188 -11.45 -3.27 -19.80
C SER A 188 -11.26 -3.82 -18.41
N MET A 189 -11.50 -2.99 -17.39
CA MET A 189 -11.43 -3.41 -15.98
C MET A 189 -12.49 -4.46 -15.68
N TYR A 190 -13.73 -4.21 -16.10
CA TYR A 190 -14.85 -5.15 -15.93
C TYR A 190 -14.77 -6.41 -16.82
N GLN A 191 -13.89 -6.41 -17.82
CA GLN A 191 -13.83 -7.42 -18.87
C GLN A 191 -15.17 -7.60 -19.60
N GLU A 192 -15.86 -6.49 -19.85
CA GLU A 192 -17.16 -6.45 -20.50
C GLU A 192 -17.06 -5.92 -21.95
N PRO A 193 -17.98 -6.31 -22.85
CA PRO A 193 -18.05 -5.76 -24.19
C PRO A 193 -18.26 -4.24 -24.16
N MET A 194 -17.59 -3.54 -25.06
CA MET A 194 -17.66 -2.07 -25.16
C MET A 194 -19.06 -1.52 -25.43
N GLU A 195 -19.98 -2.34 -25.94
CA GLU A 195 -21.38 -1.96 -26.13
C GLU A 195 -22.11 -1.69 -24.80
N LYS A 196 -21.63 -2.27 -23.69
CA LYS A 196 -22.15 -2.01 -22.34
C LYS A 196 -21.66 -0.71 -21.72
N ALA A 197 -20.65 -0.05 -22.31
CA ALA A 197 -20.07 1.16 -21.76
C ALA A 197 -21.09 2.25 -21.37
N PRO A 198 -22.13 2.56 -22.18
CA PRO A 198 -23.11 3.59 -21.81
C PRO A 198 -23.89 3.26 -20.53
N GLU A 199 -24.22 1.98 -20.33
CA GLU A 199 -24.94 1.50 -19.14
C GLU A 199 -24.02 1.55 -17.92
N LEU A 200 -22.82 0.94 -18.02
CA LEU A 200 -21.84 0.92 -16.93
C LEU A 200 -21.43 2.32 -16.47
N ILE A 201 -21.12 3.23 -17.42
CA ILE A 201 -20.76 4.61 -17.10
C ILE A 201 -21.90 5.31 -16.36
N LYS A 202 -23.14 5.08 -16.78
CA LYS A 202 -24.31 5.69 -16.14
C LYS A 202 -24.48 5.16 -14.72
N GLU A 203 -24.42 3.85 -14.52
CA GLU A 203 -24.52 3.23 -13.19
C GLU A 203 -23.45 3.73 -12.24
N LEU A 204 -22.19 3.78 -12.69
CA LEU A 204 -21.08 4.34 -11.90
C LEU A 204 -21.28 5.82 -11.57
N MET A 205 -21.82 6.60 -12.51
CA MET A 205 -22.09 8.01 -12.31
C MET A 205 -23.21 8.26 -11.31
N ASP A 206 -24.28 7.46 -11.37
CA ASP A 206 -25.41 7.53 -10.45
C ASP A 206 -24.96 7.10 -9.04
N ARG A 207 -24.21 5.99 -8.91
CA ARG A 207 -23.60 5.55 -7.65
C ARG A 207 -22.68 6.62 -7.05
N LEU A 208 -21.79 7.20 -7.86
CA LEU A 208 -20.91 8.28 -7.42
C LEU A 208 -21.71 9.49 -6.93
N ALA A 209 -22.79 9.86 -7.63
CA ALA A 209 -23.65 10.96 -7.22
C ALA A 209 -24.33 10.71 -5.86
N GLU A 210 -24.77 9.48 -5.62
CA GLU A 210 -25.35 9.04 -4.34
C GLU A 210 -24.30 9.14 -3.21
N ASN A 211 -23.12 8.53 -3.40
CA ASN A 211 -22.02 8.56 -2.43
C ASN A 211 -21.60 9.99 -2.07
N LEU A 212 -21.47 10.87 -3.07
CA LEU A 212 -21.12 12.28 -2.85
C LEU A 212 -22.23 13.05 -2.12
N THR A 213 -23.50 12.68 -2.34
CA THR A 213 -24.62 13.28 -1.61
C THR A 213 -24.59 12.91 -0.13
N GLU A 214 -24.26 11.66 0.20
CA GLU A 214 -24.07 11.23 1.58
C GLU A 214 -22.88 11.94 2.25
N ILE A 215 -21.74 12.03 1.55
CA ILE A 215 -20.58 12.80 2.01
C ILE A 215 -20.94 14.26 2.26
N LYS A 216 -21.71 14.89 1.36
CA LYS A 216 -22.20 16.26 1.55
C LYS A 216 -22.95 16.43 2.86
N ASN A 217 -23.83 15.48 3.19
CA ASN A 217 -24.61 15.50 4.42
C ASN A 217 -23.73 15.32 5.67
N ILE A 218 -22.67 14.52 5.58
CA ILE A 218 -21.70 14.35 6.68
C ILE A 218 -20.93 15.66 6.89
N LEU A 219 -20.37 16.22 5.81
CA LEU A 219 -19.60 17.47 5.84
C LEU A 219 -20.44 18.66 6.30
N ALA A 220 -21.76 18.67 6.07
CA ALA A 220 -22.71 19.71 6.53
C ALA A 220 -22.61 19.98 8.04
N ASN A 221 -22.15 18.99 8.80
CA ASN A 221 -22.05 19.04 10.25
C ASN A 221 -20.65 19.41 10.77
N LEU A 222 -19.70 19.74 9.88
CA LEU A 222 -18.33 20.10 10.23
C LEU A 222 -18.08 21.61 10.08
N GLU A 223 -17.18 22.13 10.90
CA GLU A 223 -16.73 23.52 10.79
C GLU A 223 -15.85 23.67 9.54
N ARG A 224 -16.18 24.66 8.69
CA ARG A 224 -15.48 24.89 7.42
C ARG A 224 -14.17 25.65 7.65
N VAL A 225 -13.12 24.93 8.04
CA VAL A 225 -11.79 25.51 8.26
C VAL A 225 -10.72 24.62 7.63
N GLY A 226 -9.82 25.23 6.84
CA GLY A 226 -8.64 24.57 6.29
C GLY A 226 -9.01 23.49 5.26
N TRP A 227 -8.52 22.27 5.46
CA TRP A 227 -8.67 21.18 4.49
C TRP A 227 -10.13 20.69 4.33
N VAL A 228 -10.99 20.92 5.34
CA VAL A 228 -12.43 20.64 5.23
C VAL A 228 -13.10 21.58 4.22
N GLU A 229 -12.69 22.85 4.17
CA GLU A 229 -13.18 23.81 3.16
C GLU A 229 -12.75 23.40 1.75
N THR A 230 -11.50 22.98 1.58
CA THR A 230 -11.01 22.43 0.31
C THR A 230 -11.81 21.21 -0.14
N ALA A 231 -12.10 20.27 0.78
CA ALA A 231 -12.92 19.10 0.46
C ALA A 231 -14.34 19.50 0.02
N TYR A 232 -14.92 20.55 0.61
CA TYR A 232 -16.21 21.08 0.20
C TYR A 232 -16.21 21.67 -1.21
N ASP A 233 -15.20 22.46 -1.54
CA ASP A 233 -15.07 23.07 -2.87
C ASP A 233 -14.90 21.99 -3.96
N GLU A 234 -14.10 20.96 -3.67
CA GLU A 234 -13.93 19.80 -4.54
C GLU A 234 -15.23 19.01 -4.70
N LEU A 235 -15.98 18.82 -3.62
CA LEU A 235 -17.29 18.15 -3.64
C LEU A 235 -18.28 18.88 -4.55
N GLU A 236 -18.46 20.18 -4.36
CA GLU A 236 -19.42 20.96 -5.19
C GLU A 236 -19.00 20.95 -6.66
N THR A 237 -17.70 21.13 -6.93
CA THR A 237 -17.15 21.07 -8.29
C THR A 237 -17.44 19.72 -8.96
N LEU A 238 -17.23 18.61 -8.24
CA LEU A 238 -17.48 17.27 -8.77
C LEU A 238 -18.97 17.01 -8.97
N MET A 239 -19.83 17.41 -8.03
CA MET A 239 -21.27 17.27 -8.15
C MET A 239 -21.84 18.08 -9.34
N GLU A 240 -21.30 19.27 -9.61
CA GLU A 240 -21.67 20.05 -10.80
C GLU A 240 -21.28 19.36 -12.10
N LYS A 241 -20.06 18.79 -12.17
CA LYS A 241 -19.59 18.02 -13.33
C LYS A 241 -20.48 16.80 -13.59
N ILE A 242 -20.83 16.04 -12.54
CA ILE A 242 -21.73 14.89 -12.65
C ILE A 242 -23.09 15.32 -13.19
N LYS A 243 -23.70 16.37 -12.63
CA LYS A 243 -24.99 16.90 -13.13
C LYS A 243 -24.93 17.34 -14.60
N SER A 244 -23.80 17.88 -15.03
CA SER A 244 -23.58 18.28 -16.42
C SER A 244 -23.48 17.05 -17.35
N ALA A 245 -22.76 16.02 -16.92
CA ALA A 245 -22.56 14.78 -17.66
C ALA A 245 -23.82 13.89 -17.71
N GLN A 246 -24.63 13.86 -16.65
CA GLN A 246 -25.92 13.17 -16.63
C GLN A 246 -26.90 13.75 -17.67
N LYS A 247 -26.77 15.04 -18.01
CA LYS A 247 -27.58 15.67 -19.07
C LYS A 247 -27.06 15.38 -20.47
N ASP A 248 -25.73 15.34 -20.62
CA ASP A 248 -25.07 15.04 -21.89
C ASP A 248 -23.73 14.34 -21.60
N PRO A 249 -23.60 13.03 -21.91
CA PRO A 249 -22.37 12.27 -21.68
C PRO A 249 -21.12 12.85 -22.36
N ARG A 250 -21.30 13.73 -23.36
CA ARG A 250 -20.18 14.44 -24.01
C ARG A 250 -19.52 15.48 -23.08
N ASN A 251 -20.18 15.84 -21.99
CA ASN A 251 -19.65 16.75 -20.97
C ASN A 251 -18.74 16.03 -19.95
N ILE A 252 -18.52 14.72 -20.09
CA ILE A 252 -17.50 14.02 -19.29
C ILE A 252 -16.14 14.65 -19.62
N ASP A 253 -15.44 15.06 -18.58
CA ASP A 253 -14.08 15.62 -18.67
C ASP A 253 -13.07 14.73 -17.95
N LEU A 254 -11.79 15.12 -18.01
CA LEU A 254 -10.69 14.37 -17.39
C LEU A 254 -10.94 14.06 -15.90
N ARG A 255 -11.52 15.01 -15.16
CA ARG A 255 -11.77 14.85 -13.72
C ARG A 255 -12.83 13.78 -13.49
N LEU A 256 -13.95 13.88 -14.20
CA LEU A 256 -15.04 12.92 -14.06
C LEU A 256 -14.66 11.53 -14.59
N THR A 257 -13.93 11.43 -15.71
CA THR A 257 -13.41 10.15 -16.20
C THR A 257 -12.57 9.44 -15.13
N ALA A 258 -11.66 10.16 -14.47
CA ALA A 258 -10.82 9.57 -13.43
C ALA A 258 -11.64 9.12 -12.21
N GLU A 259 -12.63 9.90 -11.81
CA GLU A 259 -13.53 9.57 -10.70
C GLU A 259 -14.37 8.33 -11.00
N LEU A 260 -14.85 8.15 -12.24
CA LEU A 260 -15.57 6.95 -12.65
C LEU A 260 -14.67 5.71 -12.66
N ILE A 261 -13.40 5.84 -13.06
CA ILE A 261 -12.42 4.74 -13.01
C ILE A 261 -12.11 4.34 -11.55
N ILE A 262 -11.98 5.33 -10.64
CA ILE A 262 -11.79 5.06 -9.22
C ILE A 262 -13.03 4.38 -8.63
N GLU A 263 -14.22 4.86 -8.97
CA GLU A 263 -15.49 4.28 -8.51
C GLU A 263 -15.65 2.83 -9.00
N ASN A 264 -15.28 2.57 -10.26
CA ASN A 264 -15.23 1.23 -10.83
C ASN A 264 -14.34 0.30 -9.99
N GLN A 265 -13.12 0.73 -9.70
CA GLN A 265 -12.17 -0.08 -8.94
C GLN A 265 -12.61 -0.30 -7.49
N LEU A 266 -13.32 0.66 -6.88
CA LEU A 266 -13.93 0.47 -5.57
C LEU A 266 -15.00 -0.62 -5.63
N LEU A 267 -15.92 -0.54 -6.61
CA LEU A 267 -17.00 -1.50 -6.78
C LEU A 267 -16.49 -2.92 -7.03
N GLU A 268 -15.57 -3.10 -7.98
CA GLU A 268 -14.92 -4.40 -8.23
C GLU A 268 -14.16 -4.90 -7.00
N GLY A 269 -13.50 -3.99 -6.28
CA GLY A 269 -12.83 -4.28 -5.02
C GLY A 269 -13.78 -4.94 -4.04
N TYR A 270 -14.96 -4.36 -3.82
CA TYR A 270 -16.00 -4.90 -2.94
C TYR A 270 -16.58 -6.24 -3.42
N GLU A 271 -16.87 -6.37 -4.72
CA GLU A 271 -17.48 -7.57 -5.29
C GLU A 271 -16.54 -8.78 -5.27
N SER A 272 -15.26 -8.56 -5.50
CA SER A 272 -14.23 -9.61 -5.53
C SER A 272 -13.75 -10.04 -4.14
N GLY A 273 -14.00 -9.24 -3.10
CA GLY A 273 -13.43 -9.45 -1.77
C GLY A 273 -11.92 -9.14 -1.68
N GLU A 274 -11.28 -8.71 -2.78
CA GLU A 274 -9.84 -8.43 -2.82
C GLU A 274 -9.45 -7.29 -1.86
N TRP A 275 -10.38 -6.40 -1.55
CA TRP A 275 -10.21 -5.34 -0.56
C TRP A 275 -9.83 -5.88 0.83
N GLU A 276 -10.29 -7.08 1.23
CA GLU A 276 -9.95 -7.69 2.52
C GLU A 276 -8.46 -8.08 2.62
N ALA A 277 -7.81 -8.34 1.49
CA ALA A 277 -6.38 -8.61 1.43
C ALA A 277 -5.55 -7.32 1.46
N VAL A 278 -6.12 -6.20 1.01
CA VAL A 278 -5.46 -4.89 0.91
C VAL A 278 -5.61 -4.09 2.20
N ILE A 279 -6.73 -4.22 2.89
CA ILE A 279 -6.94 -3.62 4.21
C ILE A 279 -6.39 -4.57 5.28
N PRO A 280 -5.41 -4.15 6.10
CA PRO A 280 -4.86 -5.00 7.15
C PRO A 280 -5.99 -5.54 8.05
N SER A 281 -6.04 -6.86 8.32
CA SER A 281 -7.12 -7.51 9.08
C SER A 281 -7.37 -6.94 10.49
N ARG A 282 -6.46 -6.09 10.99
CA ARG A 282 -6.66 -5.29 12.22
C ARG A 282 -7.71 -4.19 12.08
N GLU A 283 -8.02 -3.75 10.86
CA GLU A 283 -8.98 -2.68 10.56
C GLU A 283 -10.37 -3.25 10.19
N LEU A 284 -10.47 -4.50 9.72
CA LEU A 284 -11.74 -5.12 9.28
C LEU A 284 -12.37 -6.15 10.24
N GLY A 285 -11.63 -6.68 11.21
CA GLY A 285 -12.13 -7.74 12.08
C GLY A 285 -12.36 -7.28 13.52
N GLY A 286 -13.61 -7.00 13.88
CA GLY A 286 -14.02 -6.76 15.27
C GLY A 286 -15.36 -7.41 15.60
N GLU A 287 -15.33 -8.74 15.81
CA GLU A 287 -16.13 -9.62 16.71
C GLU A 287 -15.68 -11.08 16.43
N LEU A 288 -15.38 -12.04 17.32
CA LEU A 288 -15.49 -12.25 18.76
C LEU A 288 -14.28 -13.10 19.23
N THR A 289 -13.47 -12.53 20.12
CA THR A 289 -12.75 -13.15 21.25
C THR A 289 -11.87 -12.02 21.75
N THR A 290 -12.44 -11.12 22.53
CA THR A 290 -11.76 -10.00 23.16
C THR A 290 -10.43 -10.45 23.78
N PRO A 291 -9.26 -10.09 23.24
CA PRO A 291 -8.10 -9.88 24.08
C PRO A 291 -8.29 -8.48 24.67
N SER A 292 -8.39 -8.39 25.99
CA SER A 292 -8.75 -7.16 26.69
C SER A 292 -7.99 -5.94 26.15
N LYS A 293 -8.70 -4.80 26.00
CA LYS A 293 -8.18 -3.46 25.64
C LYS A 293 -6.89 -3.05 26.38
N LYS A 294 -6.56 -3.71 27.50
CA LYS A 294 -5.28 -3.60 28.20
C LYS A 294 -4.06 -3.91 27.33
N VAL A 295 -4.07 -4.94 26.48
CA VAL A 295 -2.82 -5.45 25.87
C VAL A 295 -2.27 -4.55 24.75
N ILE A 296 -3.15 -3.92 23.96
CA ILE A 296 -2.75 -3.01 22.86
C ILE A 296 -2.40 -1.61 23.40
N GLN A 297 -3.09 -1.18 24.47
CA GLN A 297 -2.74 0.04 25.19
C GLN A 297 -1.40 -0.14 25.94
N GLU A 298 -1.17 -1.31 26.55
CA GLU A 298 0.10 -1.66 27.20
C GLU A 298 1.28 -1.69 26.21
N THR A 299 1.11 -2.13 24.95
CA THR A 299 2.23 -2.17 23.98
C THR A 299 2.57 -0.81 23.36
N LYS A 300 1.58 0.08 23.15
CA LYS A 300 1.81 1.47 22.74
C LYS A 300 2.35 2.33 23.90
N GLU A 301 1.91 2.06 25.13
CA GLU A 301 2.48 2.67 26.34
C GLU A 301 3.93 2.19 26.57
N LEU A 302 4.26 0.93 26.29
CA LEU A 302 5.61 0.36 26.51
C LEU A 302 6.75 1.02 25.71
N ALA A 303 6.50 1.52 24.50
CA ALA A 303 7.52 2.20 23.69
C ALA A 303 7.79 3.63 24.20
N LEU A 304 6.72 4.38 24.48
CA LEU A 304 6.80 5.71 25.09
C LEU A 304 7.27 5.67 26.56
N ASP A 305 7.03 4.58 27.29
CA ASP A 305 7.54 4.37 28.63
C ASP A 305 9.04 4.04 28.64
N LYS A 306 9.54 3.28 27.66
CA LYS A 306 10.98 3.10 27.44
C LYS A 306 11.67 4.41 27.06
N PHE A 307 11.01 5.25 26.25
CA PHE A 307 11.47 6.59 25.94
C PHE A 307 11.58 7.46 27.21
N SER A 308 10.57 7.40 28.07
CA SER A 308 10.50 8.16 29.33
C SER A 308 11.57 7.74 30.34
N LEU A 309 11.76 6.43 30.51
CA LEU A 309 12.82 5.87 31.36
C LEU A 309 14.22 6.25 30.86
N SER A 310 14.41 6.28 29.55
CA SER A 310 15.69 6.69 28.92
C SER A 310 15.91 8.20 29.04
N LEU A 311 14.85 9.00 28.88
CA LEU A 311 14.89 10.45 29.04
C LEU A 311 15.33 10.84 30.45
N HIS A 312 14.77 10.22 31.50
CA HIS A 312 15.19 10.45 32.88
C HIS A 312 16.67 10.16 33.12
N ARG A 313 17.21 9.05 32.59
CA ARG A 313 18.64 8.70 32.70
C ARG A 313 19.55 9.69 31.96
N ILE A 314 19.07 10.26 30.86
CA ILE A 314 19.81 11.21 30.03
C ILE A 314 19.83 12.61 30.67
N LEU A 315 18.76 13.00 31.36
CA LEU A 315 18.68 14.29 32.06
C LEU A 315 19.75 14.45 33.16
N GLU A 316 20.30 13.34 33.68
CA GLU A 316 21.34 13.28 34.72
C GLU A 316 22.79 13.30 34.17
N GLN A 317 22.97 13.26 32.84
CA GLN A 317 24.30 13.20 32.20
C GLN A 317 24.90 14.59 31.91
N SER A 318 26.21 14.64 31.61
CA SER A 318 26.89 15.87 31.19
C SER A 318 26.28 16.48 29.91
N ASN A 319 26.28 17.80 29.76
CA ASN A 319 25.61 18.50 28.65
C ASN A 319 26.02 17.99 27.25
N THR A 320 27.29 17.64 27.06
CA THR A 320 27.80 17.13 25.77
C THR A 320 27.26 15.72 25.46
N GLN A 321 27.18 14.84 26.47
CA GLN A 321 26.60 13.50 26.32
C GLN A 321 25.07 13.57 26.19
N LYS A 322 24.44 14.45 26.97
CA LYS A 322 22.99 14.68 26.98
C LYS A 322 22.48 15.10 25.61
N LYS A 323 23.17 16.01 24.90
CA LYS A 323 22.81 16.43 23.53
C LYS A 323 22.82 15.26 22.54
N ARG A 324 23.85 14.41 22.59
CA ARG A 324 23.99 13.26 21.69
C ARG A 324 22.92 12.20 21.98
N MET A 325 22.77 11.81 23.25
CA MET A 325 21.83 10.77 23.67
C MET A 325 20.37 11.19 23.48
N LEU A 326 20.02 12.46 23.70
CA LEU A 326 18.69 12.99 23.38
C LEU A 326 18.41 12.90 21.87
N GLY A 327 19.41 13.22 21.06
CA GLY A 327 19.30 13.15 19.62
C GLY A 327 19.02 11.74 19.10
N GLU A 328 19.76 10.76 19.62
CA GLU A 328 19.58 9.33 19.29
C GLU A 328 18.23 8.80 19.82
N LEU A 329 17.80 9.24 21.02
CA LEU A 329 16.54 8.82 21.61
C LEU A 329 15.31 9.33 20.84
N VAL A 330 15.34 10.60 20.41
CA VAL A 330 14.25 11.19 19.60
C VAL A 330 14.16 10.51 18.23
N GLU A 331 15.31 10.21 17.62
CA GLU A 331 15.39 9.51 16.34
C GLU A 331 14.83 8.08 16.44
N GLN A 332 15.22 7.32 17.47
CA GLN A 332 14.66 5.99 17.72
C GLN A 332 13.16 6.00 17.98
N ALA A 333 12.67 6.93 18.80
CA ALA A 333 11.23 7.06 19.06
C ALA A 333 10.47 7.50 17.80
N PHE A 334 11.08 8.34 16.97
CA PHE A 334 10.47 8.79 15.73
C PHE A 334 10.38 7.67 14.71
N ASP A 335 11.45 6.90 14.53
CA ASP A 335 11.45 5.72 13.66
C ASP A 335 10.46 4.65 14.17
N GLU A 336 10.36 4.46 15.50
CA GLU A 336 9.38 3.55 16.07
C GLU A 336 7.94 4.01 15.79
N GLU A 337 7.63 5.29 15.97
CA GLU A 337 6.28 5.82 15.68
C GLU A 337 5.97 5.83 14.16
N VAL A 338 6.93 6.22 13.32
CA VAL A 338 6.70 6.36 11.86
C VAL A 338 6.77 5.02 11.14
N ILE A 339 7.77 4.18 11.42
CA ILE A 339 7.99 2.92 10.69
C ILE A 339 7.15 1.80 11.30
N LYS A 340 7.18 1.64 12.63
CA LYS A 340 6.53 0.51 13.31
C LYS A 340 5.06 0.79 13.64
N HIS A 341 4.71 2.03 13.94
CA HIS A 341 3.32 2.43 14.21
C HIS A 341 2.63 3.11 13.02
N ARG A 342 3.32 3.28 11.88
CA ARG A 342 2.81 3.88 10.64
C ARG A 342 2.19 5.26 10.84
N GLU A 343 2.68 6.01 11.82
CA GLU A 343 2.16 7.34 12.11
C GLU A 343 2.68 8.37 11.10
N LYS A 344 1.86 9.39 10.81
CA LYS A 344 2.33 10.53 10.01
C LYS A 344 3.52 11.18 10.74
N PRO A 345 4.64 11.49 10.05
CA PRO A 345 5.83 12.11 10.64
C PRO A 345 5.55 13.31 11.56
N THR A 346 4.59 14.18 11.19
CA THR A 346 4.19 15.33 12.02
C THR A 346 3.48 14.92 13.31
N ILE A 347 2.67 13.86 13.28
CA ILE A 347 1.96 13.33 14.45
C ILE A 347 2.96 12.65 15.39
N ALA A 348 3.86 11.83 14.86
CA ALA A 348 4.94 11.20 15.60
C ALA A 348 5.79 12.25 16.34
N ALA A 349 6.24 13.29 15.64
CA ALA A 349 7.00 14.39 16.24
C ALA A 349 6.24 15.10 17.39
N LYS A 350 4.94 15.35 17.21
CA LYS A 350 4.11 16.00 18.24
C LYS A 350 3.86 15.11 19.45
N LYS A 351 3.71 13.80 19.26
CA LYS A 351 3.58 12.83 20.35
C LYS A 351 4.85 12.73 21.17
N ILE A 352 6.00 12.63 20.50
CA ILE A 352 7.30 12.64 21.18
C ILE A 352 7.47 13.93 21.98
N LEU A 353 7.16 15.09 21.41
CA LEU A 353 7.21 16.37 22.14
C LEU A 353 6.25 16.40 23.33
N THR A 354 5.02 15.89 23.17
CA THR A 354 4.02 15.83 24.25
C THR A 354 4.52 14.98 25.40
N LYS A 355 5.09 13.81 25.10
CA LYS A 355 5.68 12.92 26.11
C LYS A 355 6.88 13.57 26.78
N VAL A 356 7.77 14.23 26.03
CA VAL A 356 8.87 15.01 26.63
C VAL A 356 8.34 16.03 27.62
N MET A 357 7.32 16.82 27.25
CA MET A 357 6.73 17.85 28.11
C MET A 357 6.04 17.29 29.36
N GLU A 358 5.50 16.07 29.28
CA GLU A 358 4.93 15.33 30.41
C GLU A 358 6.01 14.93 31.41
N GLU A 359 7.12 14.34 30.93
CA GLU A 359 8.21 13.85 31.79
C GLU A 359 8.96 14.97 32.50
N ILE A 360 9.08 16.15 31.89
CA ILE A 360 9.67 17.34 32.55
C ILE A 360 8.66 18.15 33.39
N ASN A 361 7.44 17.62 33.60
CA ASN A 361 6.40 18.21 34.44
C ASN A 361 6.05 19.67 34.10
N LEU A 362 5.99 20.02 32.81
CA LEU A 362 5.60 21.38 32.41
C LEU A 362 4.13 21.65 32.73
N GLY A 363 3.84 22.85 33.26
CA GLY A 363 2.47 23.29 33.51
C GLY A 363 1.66 23.48 32.21
N PRO A 364 0.31 23.38 32.25
CA PRO A 364 -0.55 23.41 31.07
C PRO A 364 -0.37 24.65 30.17
N SER A 365 -0.15 25.82 30.77
CA SER A 365 0.11 27.08 30.06
C SER A 365 1.40 27.03 29.25
N MET A 366 2.47 26.46 29.83
CA MET A 366 3.77 26.33 29.17
C MET A 366 3.73 25.25 28.08
N ARG A 367 3.02 24.13 28.30
CA ARG A 367 2.81 23.08 27.28
C ARG A 367 2.14 23.65 26.03
N LYS A 368 1.07 24.44 26.21
CA LYS A 368 0.35 25.08 25.10
C LYS A 368 1.24 26.06 24.33
N LYS A 369 2.09 26.82 25.02
CA LYS A 369 3.06 27.72 24.40
C LYS A 369 4.09 26.96 23.57
N ILE A 370 4.72 25.93 24.16
CA ILE A 370 5.76 25.13 23.50
C ILE A 370 5.19 24.36 22.30
N ALA A 371 3.99 23.80 22.40
CA ALA A 371 3.32 23.15 21.27
C ALA A 371 3.08 24.13 20.10
N LYS A 372 2.62 25.36 20.41
CA LYS A 372 2.42 26.41 19.39
C LYS A 372 3.74 26.88 18.76
N ASP A 373 4.80 26.99 19.56
CA ASP A 373 6.15 27.36 19.09
C ASP A 373 6.75 26.24 18.20
N PHE A 374 6.45 24.99 18.52
CA PHE A 374 6.84 23.83 17.69
C PHE A 374 6.09 23.80 16.37
N ASP A 375 4.78 24.06 16.37
CA ASP A 375 3.98 24.19 15.15
C ASP A 375 4.48 25.32 14.24
N HIS A 376 4.90 26.45 14.83
CA HIS A 376 5.55 27.52 14.07
C HIS A 376 6.89 27.07 13.47
N HIS A 377 7.69 26.30 14.21
CA HIS A 377 8.95 25.75 13.68
C HIS A 377 8.73 24.78 12.53
N LEU A 378 7.73 23.90 12.63
CA LEU A 378 7.35 23.00 11.55
C LEU A 378 6.89 23.80 10.33
N MET A 379 5.98 24.76 10.48
CA MET A 379 5.48 25.56 9.35
C MET A 379 6.58 26.41 8.70
N PHE A 380 7.47 27.03 9.48
CA PHE A 380 8.49 27.93 8.95
C PHE A 380 9.66 27.16 8.31
N LYS A 381 10.12 26.06 8.92
CA LYS A 381 11.24 25.25 8.40
C LYS A 381 10.82 24.23 7.33
N LEU A 382 9.52 23.99 7.18
CA LEU A 382 8.95 23.20 6.07
C LEU A 382 8.40 24.08 4.93
N GLY A 383 8.35 25.41 5.11
CA GLY A 383 7.86 26.35 4.12
C GLY A 383 8.86 26.69 3.00
N PRO A 384 8.42 27.38 1.94
CA PRO A 384 9.21 27.63 0.72
C PRO A 384 10.45 28.52 0.89
N ASN A 385 10.65 29.14 2.07
CA ASN A 385 11.78 30.01 2.39
C ASN A 385 12.90 29.27 3.16
N GLU A 386 13.06 27.96 2.93
CA GLU A 386 13.97 27.06 3.65
C GLU A 386 15.41 27.57 3.82
N GLU A 387 16.00 27.28 5.00
CA GLU A 387 17.45 27.22 5.16
C GLU A 387 18.03 26.19 4.17
N ASN A 388 19.08 26.55 3.42
CA ASN A 388 19.76 25.71 2.41
C ASN A 388 20.12 24.28 2.89
N ALA A 389 20.09 24.00 4.19
CA ALA A 389 20.40 22.72 4.81
C ALA A 389 19.34 21.61 4.60
N PHE A 390 18.10 21.92 4.19
CA PHE A 390 16.99 20.95 4.11
C PHE A 390 16.55 20.58 2.69
N ARG A 391 17.07 21.27 1.66
CA ARG A 391 16.56 21.22 0.28
C ARG A 391 16.62 19.85 -0.40
N ASN A 392 17.50 18.95 0.07
CA ASN A 392 17.77 17.65 -0.54
C ASN A 392 17.34 16.46 0.34
N LYS A 393 16.63 16.70 1.45
CA LYS A 393 16.22 15.64 2.39
C LYS A 393 14.73 15.30 2.23
N PRO A 394 14.34 14.02 2.39
CA PRO A 394 12.94 13.61 2.38
C PRO A 394 12.19 14.20 3.59
N LEU A 395 10.86 14.34 3.46
CA LEU A 395 10.02 15.10 4.39
C LEU A 395 10.04 14.56 5.82
N ASP A 396 10.10 13.24 5.97
CA ASP A 396 10.27 12.52 7.23
C ASP A 396 11.58 12.88 7.95
N GLU A 397 12.71 12.83 7.24
CA GLU A 397 14.03 13.18 7.79
C GLU A 397 14.10 14.67 8.18
N ARG A 398 13.42 15.53 7.42
CA ARG A 398 13.29 16.96 7.74
C ARG A 398 12.49 17.18 9.01
N ILE A 399 11.32 16.54 9.14
CA ILE A 399 10.47 16.65 10.34
C ILE A 399 11.18 16.07 11.56
N MET A 400 11.85 14.92 11.41
CA MET A 400 12.68 14.32 12.45
C MET A 400 13.78 15.27 12.90
N THR A 401 14.51 15.89 11.96
CA THR A 401 15.58 16.85 12.28
C THR A 401 15.03 18.08 13.01
N ILE A 402 13.86 18.59 12.61
CA ILE A 402 13.19 19.70 13.29
C ILE A 402 12.79 19.29 14.72
N ALA A 403 12.17 18.12 14.89
CA ALA A 403 11.77 17.58 16.19
C ALA A 403 12.99 17.39 17.12
N LYS A 404 14.04 16.74 16.61
CA LYS A 404 15.31 16.52 17.30
C LYS A 404 15.95 17.81 17.78
N ASN A 405 16.10 18.80 16.89
CA ASN A 405 16.70 20.08 17.24
C ASN A 405 15.84 20.85 18.26
N PHE A 406 14.52 20.89 18.05
CA PHE A 406 13.62 21.61 18.92
C PHE A 406 13.57 21.02 20.34
N ILE A 407 13.43 19.70 20.46
CA ILE A 407 13.43 19.00 21.75
C ILE A 407 14.78 19.15 22.46
N THR A 408 15.88 19.04 21.71
CA THR A 408 17.22 19.25 22.26
C THR A 408 17.39 20.67 22.79
N GLU A 409 16.98 21.69 22.03
CA GLU A 409 17.03 23.07 22.49
C GLU A 409 16.13 23.32 23.69
N LEU A 410 14.92 22.75 23.71
CA LEU A 410 13.98 22.86 24.81
C LEU A 410 14.56 22.31 26.13
N LEU A 411 15.28 21.20 26.06
CA LEU A 411 15.89 20.54 27.23
C LEU A 411 17.26 21.10 27.63
N MET A 412 17.88 21.91 26.76
CA MET A 412 19.17 22.58 27.00
C MET A 412 19.04 24.04 27.45
N LYS A 413 18.01 24.75 26.98
CA LYS A 413 17.79 26.18 27.29
C LYS A 413 17.05 26.42 28.61
N ASN A 414 16.37 25.41 29.14
CA ASN A 414 15.60 25.55 30.36
C ASN A 414 16.40 25.04 31.58
N ASP A 415 16.87 25.96 32.41
CA ASP A 415 17.07 25.70 33.84
C ASP A 415 15.68 25.51 34.46
N PHE A 416 15.13 24.30 34.35
CA PHE A 416 13.87 23.99 35.02
C PHE A 416 14.09 24.12 36.53
N PRO A 417 13.23 24.86 37.25
CA PRO A 417 13.39 25.00 38.70
C PRO A 417 13.34 23.59 39.31
N SER A 418 14.39 23.23 40.04
CA SER A 418 14.55 21.94 40.70
C SER A 418 13.45 21.76 41.75
N GLN A 419 12.25 21.38 41.33
CA GLN A 419 11.18 20.99 42.23
C GLN A 419 11.34 19.50 42.51
N ARG A 420 11.73 19.24 43.76
CA ARG A 420 11.88 17.96 44.46
C ARG A 420 11.10 16.81 43.82
N ILE A 421 11.83 15.74 43.51
CA ILE A 421 11.32 14.38 43.34
C ILE A 421 10.41 14.08 44.54
N ILE A 422 9.10 14.04 44.31
CA ILE A 422 8.16 13.53 45.31
C ILE A 422 8.17 12.02 45.16
N GLU A 423 8.77 11.32 46.13
CA GLU A 423 8.67 9.87 46.22
C GLU A 423 7.18 9.46 46.23
N PRO A 424 6.79 8.43 45.46
CA PRO A 424 5.41 7.97 45.43
C PRO A 424 5.01 7.40 46.80
N LYS A 425 3.98 8.01 47.41
CA LYS A 425 3.39 7.51 48.66
C LYS A 425 2.93 6.05 48.50
N PRO A 426 3.24 5.15 49.44
CA PRO A 426 2.72 3.79 49.44
C PRO A 426 1.21 3.82 49.69
N ARG A 427 0.44 3.13 48.84
CA ARG A 427 -0.98 2.88 49.06
C ARG A 427 -1.14 2.00 50.31
N SER A 428 -2.07 2.43 51.15
CA SER A 428 -2.52 1.79 52.38
C SER A 428 -2.88 0.31 52.21
N THR A 429 -2.49 -0.45 53.23
CA THR A 429 -2.80 -1.85 53.57
C THR A 429 -4.24 -2.31 53.33
N PRO A 430 -4.44 -3.59 52.94
CA PRO A 430 -5.54 -4.43 53.40
C PRO A 430 -5.06 -5.36 54.56
N PRO A 431 -5.96 -5.88 55.41
CA PRO A 431 -5.60 -6.55 56.65
C PRO A 431 -5.15 -8.00 56.46
N ALA A 432 -3.99 -8.28 57.07
CA ALA A 432 -3.58 -9.45 57.86
C ALA A 432 -4.12 -10.88 57.60
N LYS A 433 -3.12 -11.76 57.42
CA LYS A 433 -2.94 -13.16 57.91
C LYS A 433 -3.44 -14.33 57.04
N ARG A 434 -2.49 -15.05 56.43
CA ARG A 434 -1.83 -16.26 56.98
C ARG A 434 -0.59 -16.67 56.15
N THR A 435 0.51 -16.93 56.85
CA THR A 435 1.79 -17.58 56.44
C THR A 435 1.69 -19.12 56.54
N PRO A 436 2.75 -19.93 56.27
CA PRO A 436 3.88 -19.84 55.31
C PRO A 436 4.11 -21.17 54.53
N ASP A 437 5.03 -21.15 53.55
CA ASP A 437 5.91 -22.24 53.02
C ASP A 437 5.93 -22.23 51.49
N ALA A 438 7.01 -22.59 50.78
CA ALA A 438 8.45 -22.56 50.97
C ALA A 438 9.03 -22.72 49.54
N SER A 439 10.24 -22.18 49.30
CA SER A 439 11.10 -22.39 48.12
C SER A 439 10.54 -22.03 46.73
N ALA A 440 10.87 -20.83 46.25
CA ALA A 440 10.87 -20.50 44.83
C ALA A 440 12.31 -20.44 44.30
N GLN A 441 12.64 -21.42 43.45
CA GLN A 441 13.79 -21.38 42.55
C GLN A 441 13.58 -20.30 41.48
N ILE A 442 14.68 -19.67 41.10
CA ILE A 442 14.81 -18.68 40.04
C ILE A 442 14.50 -19.34 38.68
N LYS A 443 13.58 -18.77 37.89
CA LYS A 443 13.46 -18.98 36.44
C LYS A 443 13.70 -17.64 35.70
N PRO A 444 14.43 -17.66 34.56
CA PRO A 444 14.65 -16.46 33.73
C PRO A 444 13.40 -16.11 32.90
N PRO A 445 13.30 -14.86 32.38
CA PRO A 445 12.05 -14.28 31.91
C PRO A 445 11.63 -14.76 30.51
N ASP A 446 10.35 -15.09 30.40
CA ASP A 446 9.61 -15.40 29.18
C ASP A 446 9.60 -14.23 28.19
N GLN A 447 9.87 -14.53 26.91
CA GLN A 447 9.50 -13.69 25.77
C GLN A 447 8.22 -14.25 25.15
N THR A 448 7.13 -13.50 25.29
CA THR A 448 5.79 -13.82 24.80
C THR A 448 5.67 -13.62 23.29
N ILE A 449 5.49 -14.73 22.56
CA ILE A 449 4.95 -14.74 21.19
C ILE A 449 3.43 -14.94 21.30
N THR A 450 2.67 -14.08 20.65
CA THR A 450 1.20 -14.00 20.71
C THR A 450 0.52 -15.28 20.20
N GLY A 451 -0.30 -15.91 21.05
CA GLY A 451 -0.85 -17.26 20.88
C GLY A 451 -1.94 -17.49 19.82
N LYS A 452 -2.26 -16.53 18.94
CA LYS A 452 -3.27 -16.72 17.86
C LYS A 452 -2.67 -17.23 16.54
N GLU A 453 -1.45 -16.85 16.18
CA GLU A 453 -0.77 -17.34 14.96
C GLU A 453 -0.26 -18.78 15.11
N LYS A 454 0.06 -19.20 16.34
CA LYS A 454 0.48 -20.59 16.62
C LYS A 454 -0.64 -21.61 16.43
N THR A 455 -1.91 -21.20 16.54
CA THR A 455 -3.04 -22.14 16.49
C THR A 455 -3.36 -22.55 15.06
N ASP A 456 -3.38 -21.60 14.12
CA ASP A 456 -3.66 -21.85 12.70
C ASP A 456 -2.54 -22.64 11.99
N LEU A 457 -1.27 -22.32 12.26
CA LEU A 457 -0.15 -23.08 11.67
C LEU A 457 -0.05 -24.51 12.23
N LYS A 458 -0.44 -24.73 13.49
CA LYS A 458 -0.43 -26.06 14.10
C LYS A 458 -1.49 -26.97 13.50
N GLU A 459 -2.69 -26.44 13.26
CA GLU A 459 -3.78 -27.16 12.58
C GLU A 459 -3.38 -27.48 11.13
N LYS A 460 -2.84 -26.51 10.39
CA LYS A 460 -2.34 -26.73 9.01
C LYS A 460 -1.26 -27.81 8.91
N ILE A 461 -0.34 -27.88 9.88
CA ILE A 461 0.71 -28.91 9.91
C ILE A 461 0.13 -30.26 10.32
N ALA A 462 -0.80 -30.30 11.28
CA ALA A 462 -1.44 -31.54 11.75
C ALA A 462 -2.35 -32.16 10.68
N ASP A 463 -2.97 -31.34 9.83
CA ASP A 463 -3.85 -31.78 8.74
C ASP A 463 -3.07 -32.25 7.49
N CYS A 464 -1.75 -32.10 7.46
CA CYS A 464 -0.92 -32.60 6.37
C CYS A 464 -0.76 -34.12 6.47
N SER A 465 -1.41 -34.86 5.57
CA SER A 465 -1.32 -36.32 5.49
C SER A 465 -0.22 -36.81 4.55
N THR A 466 0.29 -35.93 3.69
CA THR A 466 1.33 -36.23 2.70
C THR A 466 2.49 -35.23 2.72
N GLU A 467 3.66 -35.68 2.26
CA GLU A 467 4.83 -34.81 2.08
C GLU A 467 4.57 -33.66 1.09
N ALA A 468 3.73 -33.88 0.08
CA ALA A 468 3.37 -32.87 -0.90
C ALA A 468 2.55 -31.73 -0.25
N GLU A 469 1.64 -32.06 0.66
CA GLU A 469 0.86 -31.09 1.43
C GLU A 469 1.75 -30.29 2.39
N LEU A 470 2.65 -30.97 3.11
CA LEU A 470 3.60 -30.32 4.01
C LEU A 470 4.54 -29.36 3.24
N LEU A 471 5.04 -29.79 2.08
CA LEU A 471 5.85 -28.92 1.20
C LEU A 471 5.06 -27.71 0.70
N ARG A 472 3.75 -27.84 0.43
CA ARG A 472 2.90 -26.72 0.04
C ARG A 472 2.79 -25.70 1.18
N VAL A 473 2.59 -26.15 2.41
CA VAL A 473 2.55 -25.28 3.60
C VAL A 473 3.91 -24.58 3.80
N ILE A 474 5.02 -25.32 3.72
CA ILE A 474 6.38 -24.78 3.83
C ILE A 474 6.64 -23.72 2.76
N LYS A 475 6.25 -23.97 1.51
CA LYS A 475 6.39 -22.98 0.44
C LYS A 475 5.64 -21.70 0.80
N ASN A 476 4.35 -21.78 1.13
CA ASN A 476 3.54 -20.60 1.41
C ASN A 476 4.13 -19.74 2.55
N GLU A 477 4.55 -20.38 3.65
CA GLU A 477 5.20 -19.70 4.77
C GLU A 477 6.56 -19.10 4.37
N TYR A 478 7.32 -19.79 3.51
CA TYR A 478 8.60 -19.31 3.01
C TYR A 478 8.47 -18.09 2.10
N TRP A 479 7.51 -18.10 1.16
CA TRP A 479 7.24 -16.93 0.31
C TRP A 479 6.78 -15.73 1.15
N ALA A 480 5.93 -15.95 2.15
CA ALA A 480 5.52 -14.91 3.09
C ALA A 480 6.70 -14.38 3.93
N ALA A 481 7.66 -15.24 4.30
CA ALA A 481 8.86 -14.84 5.02
C ALA A 481 9.87 -14.09 4.13
N LEU A 482 10.02 -14.49 2.87
CA LEU A 482 10.84 -13.79 1.86
C LEU A 482 10.31 -12.38 1.59
N PHE A 483 8.99 -12.21 1.54
CA PHE A 483 8.39 -10.89 1.37
C PHE A 483 8.73 -9.92 2.52
N LYS A 484 9.11 -10.45 3.70
CA LYS A 484 9.53 -9.66 4.86
C LYS A 484 11.06 -9.55 4.99
N ASN A 485 11.82 -10.46 4.37
CA ASN A 485 13.27 -10.50 4.40
C ASN A 485 13.80 -11.05 3.08
N ASP A 486 14.46 -10.20 2.29
CA ASP A 486 14.98 -10.55 0.96
C ASP A 486 16.13 -11.58 0.99
N ASP A 487 16.61 -11.99 2.17
CA ASP A 487 17.63 -13.02 2.34
C ASP A 487 16.98 -14.42 2.50
N PRO A 488 17.20 -15.35 1.53
CA PRO A 488 16.70 -16.71 1.55
C PRO A 488 17.06 -17.51 2.82
N ILE A 489 18.25 -17.27 3.39
CA ILE A 489 18.66 -17.93 4.64
C ILE A 489 17.82 -17.43 5.79
N ILE A 490 17.65 -16.12 5.91
CA ILE A 490 16.89 -15.52 7.02
C ILE A 490 15.43 -15.94 6.94
N ALA A 491 14.84 -15.89 5.74
CA ALA A 491 13.48 -16.35 5.49
C ALA A 491 13.32 -17.85 5.83
N GLY A 492 14.21 -18.70 5.32
CA GLY A 492 14.18 -20.15 5.60
C GLY A 492 14.35 -20.50 7.07
N SER A 493 15.23 -19.77 7.77
CA SER A 493 15.51 -19.97 9.19
C SER A 493 14.31 -19.57 10.07
N ASN A 494 13.63 -18.48 9.70
CA ASN A 494 12.41 -18.03 10.37
C ASN A 494 11.30 -19.07 10.23
N VAL A 495 11.07 -19.59 9.03
CA VAL A 495 10.05 -20.62 8.78
C VAL A 495 10.38 -21.91 9.53
N LEU A 496 11.63 -22.39 9.42
CA LEU A 496 12.08 -23.59 10.13
C LEU A 496 11.83 -23.49 11.63
N ARG A 497 12.29 -22.38 12.24
CA ARG A 497 12.14 -22.15 13.67
C ARG A 497 10.67 -22.10 14.07
N ASN A 498 9.85 -21.36 13.32
CA ASN A 498 8.44 -21.18 13.64
C ASN A 498 7.67 -22.49 13.55
N MET A 499 7.93 -23.31 12.52
CA MET A 499 7.29 -24.62 12.36
C MET A 499 7.73 -25.61 13.45
N LEU A 500 9.03 -25.65 13.80
CA LEU A 500 9.54 -26.49 14.89
C LEU A 500 8.93 -26.12 16.24
N VAL A 501 8.87 -24.82 16.55
CA VAL A 501 8.23 -24.31 17.77
C VAL A 501 6.74 -24.67 17.82
N THR A 502 6.08 -24.73 16.67
CA THR A 502 4.66 -25.08 16.55
C THR A 502 4.41 -26.56 16.88
N VAL A 503 5.35 -27.44 16.54
CA VAL A 503 5.28 -28.87 16.87
C VAL A 503 5.94 -29.24 18.21
N GLY A 504 6.36 -28.25 18.99
CA GLY A 504 6.91 -28.44 20.32
C GLY A 504 8.41 -28.74 20.36
N ALA A 505 9.11 -28.64 19.23
CA ALA A 505 10.57 -28.70 19.17
C ALA A 505 11.17 -27.31 19.44
N GLN A 506 12.27 -27.27 20.19
CA GLN A 506 13.01 -26.03 20.44
C GLN A 506 14.21 -25.95 19.49
N MET A 507 14.31 -24.84 18.77
CA MET A 507 15.46 -24.48 17.95
C MET A 507 15.66 -22.97 18.07
N THR A 508 16.87 -22.53 18.35
CA THR A 508 17.22 -21.11 18.38
C THR A 508 17.33 -20.55 16.95
N GLN A 509 17.25 -19.23 16.80
CA GLN A 509 17.42 -18.59 15.49
C GLN A 509 18.80 -18.89 14.88
N GLU A 510 19.83 -18.92 15.72
CA GLU A 510 21.20 -19.18 15.29
C GLU A 510 21.37 -20.63 14.80
N GLU A 511 20.79 -21.60 15.50
CA GLU A 511 20.77 -23.01 15.08
C GLU A 511 20.03 -23.20 13.75
N ALA A 512 18.86 -22.57 13.59
CA ALA A 512 18.10 -22.62 12.33
C ALA A 512 18.91 -22.01 11.16
N THR A 513 19.57 -20.87 11.40
CA THR A 513 20.43 -20.20 10.42
C THR A 513 21.62 -21.06 10.02
N ASN A 514 22.29 -21.67 11.00
CA ASN A 514 23.41 -22.57 10.75
C ASN A 514 22.99 -23.83 10.01
N TYR A 515 21.82 -24.38 10.33
CA TYR A 515 21.26 -25.54 9.62
C TYR A 515 21.04 -25.23 8.14
N ILE A 516 20.33 -24.14 7.81
CA ILE A 516 20.06 -23.76 6.42
C ILE A 516 21.36 -23.51 5.65
N LYS A 517 22.33 -22.80 6.25
CA LYS A 517 23.67 -22.58 5.65
C LYS A 517 24.40 -23.88 5.37
N GLN A 518 24.37 -24.84 6.29
CA GLN A 518 25.01 -26.15 6.11
C GLN A 518 24.37 -26.95 4.97
N VAL A 519 23.05 -26.91 4.84
CA VAL A 519 22.35 -27.63 3.76
C VAL A 519 22.69 -27.02 2.40
N LEU A 520 22.67 -25.69 2.27
CA LEU A 520 23.05 -25.02 1.03
C LEU A 520 24.52 -25.28 0.66
N THR A 521 25.41 -25.29 1.66
CA THR A 521 26.84 -25.58 1.46
C THR A 521 27.05 -27.03 1.01
N LYS A 522 26.33 -28.00 1.59
CA LYS A 522 26.36 -29.40 1.15
C LYS A 522 25.83 -29.60 -0.27
N ALA A 523 24.91 -28.75 -0.71
CA ALA A 523 24.38 -28.73 -2.07
C ALA A 523 25.24 -27.94 -3.07
N ASN A 524 26.38 -27.36 -2.64
CA ASN A 524 27.21 -26.44 -3.43
C ASN A 524 26.43 -25.22 -3.98
N LEU A 525 25.41 -24.76 -3.25
CA LEU A 525 24.60 -23.60 -3.64
C LEU A 525 25.08 -22.34 -2.91
N THR A 526 25.29 -21.27 -3.67
CA THR A 526 25.68 -19.96 -3.16
C THR A 526 24.62 -18.92 -3.51
N ILE A 527 24.26 -18.10 -2.52
CA ILE A 527 23.25 -17.05 -2.67
C ILE A 527 23.81 -15.94 -3.55
N GLY A 528 23.04 -15.50 -4.54
CA GLY A 528 23.44 -14.48 -5.51
C GLY A 528 24.00 -15.03 -6.83
N THR A 529 24.00 -16.35 -7.05
CA THR A 529 24.26 -16.96 -8.37
C THR A 529 22.95 -17.25 -9.10
N ALA A 530 23.00 -17.43 -10.44
CA ALA A 530 21.85 -17.43 -11.35
C ALA A 530 20.79 -18.54 -11.17
N ASN A 531 20.78 -19.27 -10.05
CA ASN A 531 19.87 -20.40 -9.80
C ASN A 531 19.09 -20.28 -8.48
N GLN A 532 18.45 -19.13 -8.26
CA GLN A 532 17.62 -18.84 -7.08
C GLN A 532 16.55 -19.93 -6.81
N LYS A 533 15.97 -20.48 -7.89
CA LYS A 533 14.98 -21.55 -7.81
C LYS A 533 15.52 -22.81 -7.11
N GLU A 534 16.77 -23.19 -7.37
CA GLU A 534 17.40 -24.35 -6.71
C GLU A 534 17.71 -24.07 -5.24
N VAL A 535 18.06 -22.83 -4.89
CA VAL A 535 18.25 -22.39 -3.51
C VAL A 535 16.95 -22.52 -2.73
N ASP A 536 15.86 -21.98 -3.26
CA ASP A 536 14.55 -22.01 -2.61
C ASP A 536 14.04 -23.45 -2.45
N GLU A 537 14.13 -24.28 -3.50
CA GLU A 537 13.75 -25.69 -3.45
C GLU A 537 14.56 -26.49 -2.43
N THR A 538 15.86 -26.21 -2.32
CA THR A 538 16.74 -26.86 -1.36
C THR A 538 16.36 -26.48 0.07
N ILE A 539 16.00 -25.22 0.31
CA ILE A 539 15.52 -24.75 1.62
C ILE A 539 14.20 -25.42 2.00
N TRP A 540 13.21 -25.50 1.10
CA TRP A 540 11.92 -26.14 1.41
C TRP A 540 12.08 -27.62 1.77
N LYS A 541 12.91 -28.35 1.01
CA LYS A 541 13.22 -29.75 1.27
C LYS A 541 13.96 -29.92 2.60
N ALA A 542 14.87 -29.01 2.94
CA ALA A 542 15.57 -29.01 4.21
C ALA A 542 14.61 -28.85 5.40
N ILE A 543 13.68 -27.89 5.30
CA ILE A 543 12.66 -27.64 6.33
C ILE A 543 11.75 -28.86 6.49
N CYS A 544 11.27 -29.42 5.38
CA CYS A 544 10.43 -30.61 5.38
C CYS A 544 11.12 -31.81 6.02
N LYS A 545 12.41 -32.01 5.70
CA LYS A 545 13.22 -33.09 6.27
C LYS A 545 13.37 -32.93 7.79
N GLN A 546 13.69 -31.72 8.25
CA GLN A 546 13.88 -31.45 9.67
C GLN A 546 12.59 -31.67 10.48
N LEU A 547 11.45 -31.28 9.91
CA LEU A 547 10.13 -31.47 10.50
C LEU A 547 9.76 -32.95 10.66
N LYS A 548 10.06 -33.78 9.66
CA LYS A 548 9.88 -35.24 9.75
C LYS A 548 10.79 -35.88 10.81
N GLU A 549 12.04 -35.42 10.93
CA GLU A 549 12.98 -35.91 11.95
C GLU A 549 12.49 -35.60 13.38
N THR A 550 11.62 -34.59 13.55
CA THR A 550 10.99 -34.26 14.83
C THR A 550 9.67 -34.98 15.11
N GLY A 551 9.24 -35.90 14.24
CA GLY A 551 8.08 -36.78 14.46
C GLY A 551 6.75 -36.25 13.93
N ILE A 552 6.78 -35.40 12.90
CA ILE A 552 5.61 -35.03 12.07
C ILE A 552 5.43 -36.02 10.94
#